data_AF-A0A5N8WJ25-F1
#
_entry.id   AF-A0A5N8WJ25-F1
#
_cell.length_a   1.000
_cell.length_b   1.000
_cell.length_c   1.000
_cell.angle_alpha   90.00
_cell.angle_beta   90.00
_cell.angle_gamma   90.00
#
_symmetry.space_group_name_H-M   'P 1'
#
loop_
_entity.id
_entity.type
_entity.pdbx_description
1 polymer ?
#
loop_
_entity_poly.entity_id
_entity_poly.type
_entity_poly.pdbx_seq_one_letter_code
_entity_poly.pdbx_strand_id
1 'polypeptide(L)'
;MKFGITSGDPRPRLSDHARDGFDCVIRLIEGLPGDLAPRLERAVLAALRDAREAPVRGREYFPARVLGLVLDVVDGWTRSPAPVEEPEQLALDVAA
;
A
#
# COMPACT_ATOMS: atom_id res chain seq x y z
N MET A 1 3.44 -9.34 -10.83
CA MET A 1 2.75 -9.01 -9.57
C MET A 1 1.35 -8.47 -9.86
N LYS A 2 0.47 -8.50 -8.87
CA LYS A 2 -0.87 -7.92 -8.93
C LYS A 2 -1.08 -7.08 -7.68
N PHE A 3 -1.51 -5.83 -7.83
CA PHE A 3 -2.01 -5.01 -6.72
C PHE A 3 -3.48 -4.68 -6.98
N GLY A 4 -4.24 -4.37 -5.94
CA GLY A 4 -5.64 -4.01 -6.12
C GLY A 4 -6.33 -3.64 -4.82
N ILE A 5 -7.47 -2.98 -4.97
CA ILE A 5 -8.31 -2.54 -3.85
C ILE A 5 -9.64 -3.26 -3.88
N THR A 6 -10.01 -3.82 -2.74
CA THR A 6 -11.28 -4.51 -2.57
C THR A 6 -12.07 -3.87 -1.45
N SER A 7 -13.37 -3.73 -1.65
CA SER A 7 -14.33 -3.37 -0.61
C SER A 7 -14.75 -4.65 0.13
N GLY A 8 -14.69 -4.66 1.45
CA GLY A 8 -15.12 -5.80 2.28
C GLY A 8 -14.02 -6.84 2.50
N ASP A 9 -14.42 -8.08 2.80
CA ASP A 9 -13.50 -9.19 3.12
C ASP A 9 -12.55 -9.48 1.94
N PRO A 10 -11.21 -9.43 2.12
CA PRO A 10 -10.26 -9.71 1.05
C PRO A 10 -10.12 -11.20 0.72
N ARG A 11 -10.59 -12.12 1.58
CA ARG A 11 -10.37 -13.56 1.42
C ARG A 11 -10.86 -14.14 0.09
N PRO A 12 -12.07 -13.82 -0.42
CA PRO A 12 -12.51 -14.36 -1.71
C PRO A 12 -11.58 -13.93 -2.85
N ARG A 13 -11.19 -12.66 -2.86
CA ARG A 13 -10.29 -12.10 -3.88
C ARG A 13 -8.89 -12.70 -3.80
N LEU A 14 -8.35 -12.90 -2.60
CA LEU A 14 -7.08 -13.60 -2.41
C LEU A 14 -7.16 -15.07 -2.84
N SER A 15 -8.29 -15.74 -2.61
CA SER A 15 -8.51 -17.10 -3.12
C SER A 15 -8.50 -17.15 -4.64
N ASP A 16 -9.11 -16.17 -5.32
CA ASP A 16 -9.06 -16.07 -6.77
C ASP A 16 -7.63 -15.83 -7.27
N HIS A 17 -6.85 -15.00 -6.56
CA HIS A 17 -5.44 -14.75 -6.88
C HIS A 17 -4.60 -16.02 -6.75
N ALA A 18 -4.81 -16.81 -5.69
CA ALA A 18 -4.12 -18.08 -5.53
C ALA A 18 -4.44 -19.06 -6.67
N ARG A 19 -5.70 -19.12 -7.15
CA ARG A 19 -6.07 -19.95 -8.31
C ARG A 19 -5.39 -19.49 -9.61
N ASP A 20 -5.11 -18.19 -9.73
CA ASP A 20 -4.37 -17.61 -10.85
C ASP A 20 -2.84 -17.78 -10.73
N GLY A 21 -2.34 -18.47 -9.71
CA GLY A 21 -0.91 -18.69 -9.46
C GLY A 21 -0.21 -17.58 -8.68
N PHE A 22 -0.96 -16.68 -8.03
CA PHE A 22 -0.42 -15.69 -7.08
C PHE A 22 -0.58 -16.22 -5.65
N ASP A 23 0.30 -17.13 -5.25
CA ASP A 23 0.31 -17.81 -3.96
C ASP A 23 1.09 -17.06 -2.86
N CYS A 24 1.85 -16.04 -3.22
CA CYS A 24 2.62 -15.21 -2.29
C CYS A 24 1.97 -13.84 -2.07
N VAL A 25 1.53 -13.57 -0.83
CA VAL A 25 1.04 -12.26 -0.40
C VAL A 25 2.20 -11.45 0.19
N ILE A 26 2.61 -10.38 -0.51
CA ILE A 26 3.69 -9.50 -0.06
C ILE A 26 3.22 -8.49 0.98
N ARG A 27 2.02 -7.93 0.80
CA ARG A 27 1.44 -6.93 1.70
C ARG A 27 -0.09 -6.99 1.63
N LEU A 28 -0.72 -6.93 2.80
CA LEU A 28 -2.17 -6.76 2.97
C LEU A 28 -2.38 -5.64 3.99
N ILE A 29 -3.17 -4.62 3.64
CA ILE A 29 -3.50 -3.51 4.53
C ILE A 29 -5.02 -3.43 4.59
N GLU A 30 -5.55 -3.54 5.81
CA GLU A 30 -6.98 -3.57 6.09
C GLU A 30 -7.35 -2.40 7.01
N GLY A 31 -8.65 -2.07 7.09
CA GLY A 31 -9.14 -1.03 8.00
C GLY A 31 -8.71 0.40 7.62
N LEU A 32 -8.40 0.65 6.34
CA LEU A 32 -8.07 2.00 5.87
C LEU A 32 -9.26 2.96 6.09
N PRO A 33 -9.04 4.14 6.71
CA PRO A 33 -10.10 5.09 7.00
C PRO A 33 -10.64 5.77 5.73
N GLY A 34 -11.95 6.02 5.71
CA GLY A 34 -12.61 6.86 4.70
C GLY A 34 -12.29 6.44 3.27
N ASP A 35 -11.77 7.38 2.49
CA ASP A 35 -11.42 7.20 1.08
C ASP A 35 -9.91 6.92 0.85
N LEU A 36 -9.17 6.57 1.90
CA LEU A 36 -7.71 6.38 1.80
C LEU A 36 -7.36 5.25 0.83
N ALA A 37 -8.14 4.16 0.82
CA ALA A 37 -7.95 3.06 -0.12
C ALA A 37 -7.98 3.55 -1.58
N PRO A 38 -9.09 4.06 -2.14
CA PRO A 38 -9.11 4.49 -3.54
C PRO A 38 -8.14 5.64 -3.86
N ARG A 39 -7.76 6.48 -2.88
CA ARG A 39 -6.69 7.48 -3.07
C ARG A 39 -5.33 6.82 -3.24
N LEU A 40 -5.03 5.81 -2.44
CA LEU A 40 -3.79 5.06 -2.51
C LEU A 40 -3.65 4.33 -3.85
N GLU A 41 -4.74 3.74 -4.36
CA GLU A 41 -4.74 3.13 -5.72
C GLU A 41 -4.33 4.12 -6.79
N ARG A 42 -4.95 5.32 -6.75
CA ARG A 42 -4.66 6.38 -7.72
C ARG A 42 -3.21 6.86 -7.62
N ALA A 43 -2.67 6.96 -6.41
CA ALA A 43 -1.27 7.33 -6.18
C ALA A 43 -0.31 6.29 -6.77
N VAL A 44 -0.56 5.00 -6.54
CA VAL A 44 0.25 3.91 -7.12
C VAL A 44 0.17 3.92 -8.65
N LEU A 45 -1.03 4.05 -9.22
CA LEU A 45 -1.20 4.12 -10.67
C LEU A 45 -0.51 5.34 -11.30
N ALA A 46 -0.56 6.50 -10.63
CA ALA A 46 0.15 7.69 -11.06
C ALA A 46 1.67 7.50 -11.03
N ALA A 47 2.21 6.95 -9.94
CA ALA A 47 3.64 6.68 -9.82
C ALA A 47 4.14 5.70 -10.89
N LEU A 48 3.40 4.64 -11.17
CA LEU A 48 3.72 3.69 -12.24
C LEU A 48 3.72 4.37 -13.62
N ARG A 49 2.71 5.20 -13.90
CA ARG A 49 2.64 5.97 -15.13
C ARG A 49 3.82 6.92 -15.28
N ASP A 50 4.19 7.63 -14.22
CA ASP A 50 5.29 8.59 -14.22
C ASP A 50 6.65 7.89 -14.40
N ALA A 51 6.78 6.66 -13.89
CA ALA A 51 7.90 5.75 -14.15
C ALA A 51 7.87 5.11 -15.55
N ARG A 52 6.87 5.41 -16.38
CA ARG A 52 6.61 4.81 -17.71
C ARG A 52 6.41 3.29 -17.66
N GLU A 53 5.89 2.78 -16.57
CA GLU A 53 5.55 1.37 -16.42
C GLU A 53 4.11 1.12 -16.89
N ALA A 54 3.94 0.07 -17.71
CA ALA A 54 2.65 -0.33 -18.26
C ALA A 54 2.21 -1.69 -17.71
N PRO A 55 0.90 -1.91 -17.52
CA PRO A 55 0.42 -3.21 -17.12
C PRO A 55 0.64 -4.25 -18.23
N VAL A 56 1.00 -5.48 -17.84
CA VAL A 56 1.15 -6.62 -18.77
C VAL A 56 -0.19 -7.28 -19.11
N ARG A 57 -1.20 -7.06 -18.27
CA ARG A 57 -2.57 -7.57 -18.42
C ARG A 57 -3.52 -6.67 -17.63
N GLY A 58 -4.69 -6.32 -18.19
CA GLY A 58 -5.68 -5.49 -17.48
C GLY A 58 -5.08 -4.19 -16.89
N ARG A 59 -5.62 -3.73 -15.76
CA ARG A 59 -5.15 -2.51 -15.07
C ARG A 59 -4.26 -2.76 -13.85
N GLU A 60 -4.20 -4.00 -13.38
CA GLU A 60 -3.66 -4.36 -12.07
C GLU A 60 -2.43 -5.27 -12.15
N TYR A 61 -2.09 -5.80 -13.34
CA TYR A 61 -0.99 -6.75 -13.50
C TYR A 61 0.24 -6.07 -14.04
N PHE A 62 1.33 -6.07 -13.26
CA PHE A 62 2.59 -5.42 -13.63
C PHE A 62 3.78 -6.38 -13.49
N PRO A 63 4.90 -6.09 -14.18
CA PRO A 63 6.14 -6.85 -14.00
C PRO A 63 6.66 -6.77 -12.57
N ALA A 64 7.28 -7.82 -12.04
CA ALA A 64 7.73 -7.86 -10.64
C ALA A 64 8.74 -6.76 -10.26
N ARG A 65 9.50 -6.22 -11.23
CA ARG A 65 10.47 -5.14 -11.01
C ARG A 65 9.88 -3.87 -10.40
N VAL A 66 8.58 -3.62 -10.58
CA VAL A 66 7.93 -2.41 -10.07
C VAL A 66 7.50 -2.53 -8.60
N LEU A 67 7.69 -3.71 -7.99
CA LEU A 67 7.27 -3.97 -6.61
C LEU A 67 7.84 -2.96 -5.62
N GLY A 68 9.13 -2.62 -5.74
CA GLY A 68 9.77 -1.63 -4.87
C GLY A 68 9.06 -0.27 -4.93
N LEU A 69 8.82 0.25 -6.13
CA LEU A 69 8.10 1.51 -6.33
C LEU A 69 6.69 1.48 -5.71
N VAL A 70 5.96 0.37 -5.86
CA VAL A 70 4.62 0.24 -5.27
C VAL A 70 4.71 0.27 -3.74
N LEU A 71 5.67 -0.46 -3.14
CA LEU A 71 5.86 -0.49 -1.69
C LEU A 71 6.28 0.88 -1.14
N ASP A 72 7.16 1.60 -1.83
CA ASP A 72 7.59 2.95 -1.41
C ASP A 72 6.41 3.93 -1.35
N VAL A 73 5.53 3.90 -2.36
CA VAL A 73 4.31 4.73 -2.37
C VAL A 73 3.37 4.31 -1.25
N VAL A 74 3.12 3.01 -1.08
CA VAL A 74 2.23 2.49 -0.05
C VAL A 74 2.72 2.85 1.35
N ASP A 75 4.00 2.62 1.62
CA ASP A 75 4.60 2.89 2.92
C ASP A 75 4.62 4.42 3.18
N GLY A 76 4.87 5.26 2.17
CA GLY A 76 4.81 6.71 2.31
C GLY A 76 3.43 7.27 2.69
N TRP A 77 2.35 6.62 2.24
CA TRP A 77 0.97 7.02 2.55
C TRP A 77 0.41 6.41 3.84
N THR A 78 0.96 5.26 4.25
CA THR A 78 0.47 4.50 5.41
C THR A 78 1.35 4.62 6.64
N ARG A 79 2.53 5.23 6.50
CA ARG A 79 3.31 5.73 7.64
C ARG A 79 2.49 6.81 8.32
N SER A 80 1.80 6.43 9.40
CA SER A 80 1.37 7.40 10.41
C SER A 80 2.59 8.27 10.75
N PRO A 81 2.46 9.59 10.93
CA PRO A 81 3.49 10.29 11.68
C PRO A 81 3.66 9.49 12.98
N ALA A 82 4.90 9.23 13.39
CA ALA A 82 5.13 8.80 14.77
C ALA A 82 4.27 9.72 15.66
N PRO A 83 3.64 9.22 16.73
CA PRO A 83 3.00 10.13 17.69
C PRO A 83 4.03 11.23 17.96
N VAL A 84 3.68 12.45 17.56
CA VAL A 84 4.45 13.61 17.99
C VAL A 84 4.32 13.53 19.50
N GLU A 85 5.41 13.19 20.18
CA GLU A 85 5.48 13.54 21.59
C GLU A 85 5.27 15.04 21.61
N GLU A 86 4.13 15.46 22.11
CA GLU A 86 3.84 16.85 22.40
C GLU A 86 5.10 17.41 23.09
N PRO A 87 5.58 18.61 22.71
CA PRO A 87 6.85 19.16 23.19
C PRO A 87 6.96 19.32 24.72
N GLU A 88 5.91 18.98 25.47
CA GLU A 88 5.92 18.89 26.93
C GLU A 88 6.57 17.61 27.48
N GLN A 89 6.62 16.50 26.73
CA GLN A 89 7.18 15.23 27.23
C GLN A 89 8.72 15.23 27.30
N LEU A 90 9.40 15.90 26.36
CA LEU A 90 10.87 15.98 26.31
C LEU A 90 11.46 16.83 27.46
N ALA A 91 10.66 17.70 28.08
CA ALA A 91 11.10 18.55 29.18
C ALA A 91 11.17 17.81 30.52
N LEU A 92 10.48 16.67 30.68
CA LEU A 92 10.47 15.91 31.93
C LEU A 92 11.66 14.93 32.05
N ASP A 93 12.18 14.42 30.93
CA ASP A 93 13.26 13.42 30.92
C ASP A 93 14.68 14.00 30.99
N VAL A 94 14.82 15.33 30.94
CA VAL A 94 16.12 16.02 31.16
C VAL A 94 16.26 16.50 32.63
N ALA A 95 15.19 16.38 33.43
CA ALA A 95 15.15 16.88 34.81
C ALA A 95 15.11 15.77 35.89
N ALA A 96 15.31 14.50 35.52
CA ALA A 96 15.40 13.36 36.44
C ALA A 96 16.80 12.73 36.42
#